data_AF-A0A970VDE2-F1
#
_entry.id   AF-A0A970VDE2-F1
#
_cell.length_a   1.000
_cell.length_b   1.000
_cell.length_c   1.000
_cell.angle_alpha   90.00
_cell.angle_beta   90.00
_cell.angle_gamma   90.00
#
_symmetry.space_group_name_H-M   'P 1'
#
loop_
_entity.id
_entity.type
_entity.pdbx_description
1 polymer ?
#
loop_
_entity_poly.entity_id
_entity_poly.type
_entity_poly.pdbx_seq_one_letter_code
_entity_poly.pdbx_strand_id
1 'polypeptide(L)'
;MPTCKRLLPLLILLLTGTACAGGTTPLAEAEPMRSYVWYDGDTPRQAWLDPEVVAIFGDRNDSVDAAVRSLAPAARQLPSATPGLRLWRLPQAVRAARSLQTLEPDARISPVLRDSPSPDGPMRALPGGVIVHLDPAWSSEEAESWLLSRNLQPAREILPNAFLVPSEPGLAALELANRLRQEQGVVAAMPDWWQELAPR
;
A
#
# COMPACT_ATOMS: atom_id res chain seq x y z
N MET A 1 14.02 23.15 -65.75
CA MET A 1 14.49 22.39 -66.94
C MET A 1 15.62 23.19 -67.56
N PRO A 2 16.80 22.62 -67.90
CA PRO A 2 16.98 21.30 -68.49
C PRO A 2 17.96 20.35 -67.75
N THR A 3 17.81 19.09 -68.14
CA THR A 3 18.53 17.84 -67.81
C THR A 3 19.99 17.79 -68.25
N CYS A 4 20.84 17.07 -67.50
CA CYS A 4 21.89 16.25 -68.12
C CYS A 4 22.21 14.99 -67.29
N LYS A 5 22.08 13.84 -67.94
CA LYS A 5 22.42 12.47 -67.51
C LYS A 5 23.93 12.31 -67.31
N ARG A 6 24.35 11.43 -66.39
CA ARG A 6 25.39 10.40 -66.62
C ARG A 6 25.30 9.27 -65.59
N LEU A 7 25.41 8.05 -66.09
CA LEU A 7 25.32 6.75 -65.42
C LEU A 7 26.73 6.21 -65.06
N LEU A 8 26.74 5.23 -64.14
CA LEU A 8 27.70 4.14 -63.91
C LEU A 8 29.00 4.41 -63.08
N PRO A 9 29.62 3.39 -62.42
CA PRO A 9 29.11 2.25 -61.64
C PRO A 9 29.77 2.07 -60.24
N LEU A 10 29.15 1.24 -59.40
CA LEU A 10 29.75 0.15 -58.58
C LEU A 10 31.06 0.38 -57.78
N LEU A 11 30.96 0.35 -56.44
CA LEU A 11 31.85 -0.47 -55.62
C LEU A 11 31.18 -0.81 -54.27
N ILE A 12 30.75 -2.07 -54.15
CA ILE A 12 30.37 -2.70 -52.88
C ILE A 12 31.69 -3.10 -52.21
N LEU A 13 31.98 -2.54 -51.03
CA LEU A 13 32.96 -3.11 -50.12
C LEU A 13 32.26 -3.43 -48.79
N LEU A 14 31.98 -4.72 -48.62
CA LEU A 14 31.65 -5.34 -47.34
C LEU A 14 32.87 -5.22 -46.42
N LEU A 15 32.74 -4.46 -45.34
CA LEU A 15 33.61 -4.57 -44.17
C LEU A 15 32.75 -5.01 -43.00
N THR A 16 32.79 -6.32 -42.75
CA THR A 16 32.32 -6.96 -41.53
C THR A 16 33.20 -6.51 -40.37
N GLY A 17 32.77 -5.44 -39.69
CA GLY A 17 33.30 -5.06 -38.39
C GLY A 17 32.61 -5.87 -37.30
N THR A 18 33.15 -7.03 -36.98
CA THR A 18 32.87 -7.75 -35.74
C THR A 18 33.51 -6.97 -34.60
N ALA A 19 32.73 -6.25 -33.81
CA ALA A 19 33.19 -5.67 -32.55
C ALA A 19 32.08 -5.76 -31.50
N CYS A 20 32.45 -6.39 -30.39
CA CYS A 20 31.63 -6.93 -29.32
C CYS A 20 30.43 -6.05 -28.93
N ALA A 21 29.25 -6.62 -29.08
CA ALA A 21 28.06 -6.22 -28.34
C ALA A 21 28.32 -6.44 -26.85
N GLY A 22 28.80 -5.40 -26.17
CA GLY A 22 28.64 -5.25 -24.74
C GLY A 22 27.16 -5.01 -24.47
N GLY A 23 26.36 -6.07 -24.49
CA GLY A 23 24.99 -6.04 -24.04
C GLY A 23 25.00 -5.75 -22.54
N THR A 24 25.05 -4.48 -22.17
CA THR A 24 24.46 -4.06 -20.91
C THR A 24 22.97 -4.31 -21.08
N THR A 25 22.52 -5.51 -20.73
CA THR A 25 21.12 -5.76 -20.42
C THR A 25 20.76 -4.63 -19.45
N PRO A 26 19.80 -3.74 -19.79
CA PRO A 26 19.27 -2.84 -18.78
C PRO A 26 18.86 -3.75 -17.64
N LEU A 27 19.46 -3.57 -16.45
CA LEU A 27 18.88 -4.10 -15.22
C LEU A 27 17.42 -3.69 -15.30
N ALA A 28 16.53 -4.68 -15.43
CA ALA A 28 15.11 -4.42 -15.53
C ALA A 28 14.76 -3.47 -14.39
N GLU A 29 14.47 -2.22 -14.74
CA GLU A 29 14.14 -1.18 -13.79
C GLU A 29 12.90 -1.73 -13.06
N ALA A 30 13.01 -1.95 -11.76
CA ALA A 30 11.92 -2.53 -11.00
C ALA A 30 10.68 -1.65 -11.25
N GLU A 31 9.58 -2.28 -11.68
CA GLU A 31 8.33 -1.57 -11.96
C GLU A 31 8.02 -0.64 -10.78
N PRO A 32 7.77 0.66 -11.03
CA PRO A 32 7.63 1.63 -9.96
C PRO A 32 6.45 1.23 -9.07
N MET A 33 6.70 1.19 -7.76
CA MET A 33 5.69 0.83 -6.78
C MET A 33 4.49 1.78 -6.90
N ARG A 34 3.27 1.23 -6.97
CA ARG A 34 2.05 2.03 -7.04
C ARG A 34 1.91 2.88 -5.77
N SER A 35 1.83 4.20 -5.91
CA SER A 35 1.65 5.12 -4.78
C SER A 35 0.17 5.39 -4.46
N TYR A 36 -0.11 5.60 -3.18
CA TYR A 36 -1.36 6.10 -2.63
C TYR A 36 -1.11 7.39 -1.86
N VAL A 37 -2.11 8.27 -1.83
CA VAL A 37 -2.08 9.48 -0.99
C VAL A 37 -2.86 9.21 0.28
N TRP A 38 -2.30 9.64 1.41
CA TRP A 38 -2.99 9.74 2.69
C TRP A 38 -2.67 11.09 3.33
N TYR A 39 -3.39 11.46 4.39
CA TYR A 39 -3.23 12.76 5.02
C TYR A 39 -2.82 12.62 6.49
N ASP A 40 -1.72 13.29 6.84
CA ASP A 40 -1.24 13.50 8.20
C ASP A 40 -1.74 14.88 8.66
N GLY A 41 -2.93 14.90 9.26
CA GLY A 41 -3.72 16.14 9.41
C GLY A 41 -4.08 16.72 8.05
N ASP A 42 -3.55 17.90 7.73
CA ASP A 42 -3.70 18.55 6.42
C ASP A 42 -2.53 18.28 5.45
N THR A 43 -1.50 17.58 5.91
CA THR A 43 -0.31 17.34 5.09
C THR A 43 -0.52 16.11 4.22
N PRO A 44 -0.58 16.22 2.88
CA PRO A 44 -0.61 15.05 2.02
C PRO A 44 0.74 14.31 2.10
N ARG A 45 0.65 13.00 2.24
CA ARG A 45 1.78 12.07 2.26
C ARG A 45 1.57 11.01 1.20
N GLN A 46 2.67 10.47 0.68
CA GLN A 46 2.65 9.34 -0.23
C GLN A 46 3.04 8.07 0.52
N ALA A 47 2.41 6.96 0.14
CA ALA A 47 2.77 5.63 0.58
C ALA A 47 2.79 4.70 -0.65
N TRP A 48 3.85 3.93 -0.81
CA TRP A 48 4.09 3.09 -1.99
C TRP A 48 3.78 1.64 -1.67
N LEU A 49 2.90 1.00 -2.43
CA LEU A 49 2.49 -0.38 -2.22
C LEU A 49 3.63 -1.35 -2.50
N ASP A 50 4.03 -2.11 -1.49
CA ASP A 50 4.93 -3.25 -1.62
C ASP A 50 4.19 -4.40 -2.34
N PRO A 51 4.61 -4.77 -3.56
CA PRO A 51 3.89 -5.78 -4.34
C PRO A 51 4.05 -7.18 -3.77
N GLU A 52 4.97 -7.38 -2.81
CA GLU A 52 5.36 -8.70 -2.33
C GLU A 52 5.24 -8.89 -0.82
N VAL A 53 4.80 -7.90 -0.05
CA VAL A 53 4.73 -8.03 1.42
C VAL A 53 3.31 -7.83 1.93
N VAL A 54 2.87 -8.76 2.79
CA VAL A 54 1.63 -8.64 3.57
C VAL A 54 1.93 -8.62 5.07
N ALA A 55 1.17 -7.82 5.79
CA ALA A 55 1.13 -7.73 7.24
C ALA A 55 -0.11 -8.45 7.76
N ILE A 56 0.08 -9.28 8.78
CA ILE A 56 -0.98 -10.01 9.47
C ILE A 56 -0.94 -9.60 10.93
N PHE A 57 -2.02 -9.00 11.41
CA PHE A 57 -2.14 -8.47 12.76
C PHE A 57 -2.94 -9.41 13.68
N GLY A 58 -2.60 -9.38 14.97
CA GLY A 58 -3.25 -10.16 16.03
C GLY A 58 -2.35 -11.27 16.58
N ASP A 59 -2.90 -12.01 17.53
CA ASP A 59 -2.20 -13.13 18.15
C ASP A 59 -1.85 -14.20 17.11
N ARG A 60 -0.81 -14.99 17.43
CA ARG A 60 -0.39 -16.06 16.56
C ARG A 60 -1.54 -17.07 16.39
N ASN A 61 -1.97 -17.21 15.14
CA ASN A 61 -2.93 -18.21 14.69
C ASN A 61 -2.26 -19.07 13.62
N ASP A 62 -2.11 -20.37 13.89
CA ASP A 62 -1.47 -21.32 12.97
C ASP A 62 -2.34 -21.61 11.73
N SER A 63 -3.66 -21.40 11.78
CA SER A 63 -4.56 -21.51 10.61
C SER A 63 -4.19 -20.48 9.54
N VAL A 64 -3.99 -19.22 9.95
CA VAL A 64 -3.60 -18.15 9.04
C VAL A 64 -2.25 -18.42 8.41
N ASP A 65 -1.28 -18.93 9.17
CA ASP A 65 0.05 -19.27 8.63
C ASP A 65 -0.03 -20.46 7.66
N ALA A 66 -0.89 -21.44 7.93
CA ALA A 66 -1.17 -22.54 7.01
C ALA A 66 -1.84 -22.04 5.72
N ALA A 67 -2.79 -21.10 5.82
CA ALA A 67 -3.44 -20.47 4.67
C ALA A 67 -2.43 -19.71 3.80
N VAL A 68 -1.49 -18.95 4.41
CA VAL A 68 -0.40 -18.29 3.69
C VAL A 68 0.44 -19.30 2.91
N ARG A 69 0.86 -20.39 3.55
CA ARG A 69 1.68 -21.43 2.90
C ARG A 69 0.93 -22.21 1.82
N SER A 70 -0.36 -22.42 2.00
CA SER A 70 -1.24 -23.04 1.00
C SER A 70 -1.38 -22.14 -0.24
N LEU A 71 -1.60 -20.85 -0.03
CA LEU A 71 -1.75 -19.86 -1.11
C LEU A 71 -0.43 -19.60 -1.85
N ALA A 72 0.68 -19.55 -1.11
CA ALA A 72 2.00 -19.29 -1.65
C ALA A 72 3.03 -20.21 -0.95
N PRO A 73 3.32 -21.41 -1.49
CA PRO A 73 4.26 -22.36 -0.89
C PRO A 73 5.69 -21.82 -0.72
N ALA A 74 6.08 -20.85 -1.55
CA ALA A 74 7.37 -20.17 -1.47
C ALA A 74 7.37 -18.93 -0.53
N ALA A 75 6.27 -18.67 0.18
CA ALA A 75 6.17 -17.54 1.09
C ALA A 75 7.21 -17.63 2.20
N ARG A 76 7.83 -16.49 2.51
CA ARG A 76 8.85 -16.38 3.56
C ARG A 76 8.40 -15.40 4.62
N GLN A 77 8.41 -15.83 5.87
CA GLN A 77 8.16 -14.92 6.98
C GLN A 77 9.36 -13.97 7.13
N LEU A 78 9.09 -12.68 7.26
CA LEU A 78 10.08 -11.66 7.51
C LEU A 78 10.18 -11.40 9.02
N PRO A 79 11.34 -10.96 9.52
CA PRO A 79 11.47 -10.48 10.90
C PRO A 79 10.51 -9.32 11.19
N SER A 80 9.95 -9.28 12.39
CA SER A 80 9.15 -8.17 12.91
C SER A 80 9.45 -8.00 14.39
N ALA A 81 9.76 -6.78 14.80
CA ALA A 81 9.93 -6.43 16.21
C ALA A 81 8.60 -6.04 16.90
N THR A 82 7.51 -5.93 16.14
CA THR A 82 6.20 -5.52 16.67
C THR A 82 5.43 -6.75 17.18
N PRO A 83 5.07 -6.81 18.47
CA PRO A 83 4.23 -7.89 18.99
C PRO A 83 2.89 -7.96 18.26
N GLY A 84 2.44 -9.17 17.95
CA GLY A 84 1.18 -9.38 17.23
C GLY A 84 1.20 -8.94 15.75
N LEU A 85 2.38 -8.67 15.18
CA LEU A 85 2.54 -8.43 13.74
C LEU A 85 3.43 -9.49 13.12
N ARG A 86 2.89 -10.21 12.13
CA ARG A 86 3.65 -11.12 11.27
C ARG A 86 3.73 -10.54 9.86
N LEU A 87 4.94 -10.45 9.33
CA LEU A 87 5.20 -10.00 7.97
C LEU A 87 5.54 -11.20 7.10
N TRP A 88 4.93 -11.28 5.93
CA TRP A 88 5.15 -12.36 4.97
C TRP A 88 5.48 -11.80 3.60
N ARG A 89 6.58 -12.29 3.02
CA ARG A 89 6.92 -12.06 1.63
C ARG A 89 6.30 -13.14 0.75
N LEU A 90 5.45 -12.74 -0.19
CA LEU A 90 4.74 -13.58 -1.14
C LEU A 90 4.29 -12.76 -2.37
N PRO A 91 4.16 -13.35 -3.57
CA PRO A 91 3.83 -12.60 -4.78
C PRO A 91 2.39 -12.06 -4.75
N GLN A 92 2.15 -10.94 -5.45
CA GLN A 92 0.83 -10.33 -5.63
C GLN A 92 0.14 -9.98 -4.29
N ALA A 93 0.83 -9.25 -3.42
CA ALA A 93 0.40 -8.96 -2.03
C ALA A 93 -1.06 -8.50 -1.91
N VAL A 94 -1.55 -7.63 -2.79
CA VAL A 94 -2.96 -7.17 -2.77
C VAL A 94 -3.95 -8.29 -3.01
N ARG A 95 -3.70 -9.12 -4.04
CA ARG A 95 -4.58 -10.25 -4.35
C ARG A 95 -4.51 -11.28 -3.24
N ALA A 96 -3.31 -11.55 -2.74
CA ALA A 96 -3.11 -12.49 -1.67
C ALA A 96 -3.77 -12.06 -0.37
N ALA A 97 -3.66 -10.79 0.02
CA ALA A 97 -4.36 -10.25 1.19
C ALA A 97 -5.87 -10.45 1.08
N ARG A 98 -6.47 -10.17 -0.09
CA ARG A 98 -7.91 -10.41 -0.32
C ARG A 98 -8.28 -11.89 -0.21
N SER A 99 -7.49 -12.78 -0.81
CA SER A 99 -7.72 -14.22 -0.74
C SER A 99 -7.61 -14.73 0.71
N LEU A 100 -6.59 -14.29 1.44
CA LEU A 100 -6.41 -14.67 2.84
C LEU A 100 -7.54 -14.11 3.71
N GLN A 101 -7.96 -12.87 3.52
CA GLN A 101 -9.11 -12.29 4.24
C GLN A 101 -10.40 -13.07 3.99
N THR A 102 -10.56 -13.66 2.79
CA THR A 102 -11.73 -14.51 2.47
C THR A 102 -11.66 -15.86 3.18
N LEU A 103 -10.46 -16.43 3.32
CA LEU A 103 -10.23 -17.72 3.98
C LEU A 103 -10.26 -17.61 5.50
N GLU A 104 -9.77 -16.48 6.03
CA GLU A 104 -9.56 -16.19 7.44
C GLU A 104 -10.27 -14.87 7.78
N PRO A 105 -11.61 -14.86 7.85
CA PRO A 105 -12.40 -13.63 7.96
C PRO A 105 -12.13 -12.84 9.24
N ASP A 106 -11.70 -13.50 10.31
CA ASP A 106 -11.36 -12.87 11.60
C ASP A 106 -9.92 -12.33 11.64
N ALA A 107 -9.08 -12.68 10.66
CA ALA A 107 -7.71 -12.18 10.58
C ALA A 107 -7.70 -10.75 10.05
N ARG A 108 -6.76 -9.93 10.53
CA ARG A 108 -6.54 -8.58 10.00
C ARG A 108 -5.35 -8.59 9.05
N ILE A 109 -5.62 -8.57 7.75
CA ILE A 109 -4.60 -8.80 6.71
C ILE A 109 -4.47 -7.58 5.79
N SER A 110 -3.26 -7.07 5.67
CA SER A 110 -2.99 -5.79 5.01
C SER A 110 -1.81 -5.91 4.05
N PRO A 111 -1.93 -5.51 2.78
CA PRO A 111 -0.76 -5.27 1.96
C PRO A 111 0.13 -4.22 2.61
N VAL A 112 1.44 -4.43 2.62
CA VAL A 112 2.38 -3.45 3.17
C VAL A 112 2.55 -2.29 2.20
N LEU A 113 2.64 -1.09 2.77
CA LEU A 113 3.08 0.12 2.07
C LEU A 113 4.45 0.55 2.61
N ARG A 114 5.14 1.39 1.86
CA ARG A 114 6.45 1.96 2.19
C ARG A 114 6.34 3.48 2.21
N ASP A 115 7.14 4.14 3.03
CA ASP A 115 7.26 5.62 3.07
C ASP A 115 8.14 6.19 1.96
N SER A 116 8.66 5.34 1.08
CA SER A 116 9.44 5.72 -0.10
C SER A 116 9.19 4.72 -1.23
N PRO A 117 9.49 5.05 -2.50
CA PRO A 117 9.41 4.10 -3.60
C PRO A 117 10.46 2.98 -3.55
N SER A 118 11.34 2.98 -2.54
CA SER A 118 12.35 1.94 -2.34
C SER A 118 11.76 0.73 -1.58
N PRO A 119 12.10 -0.51 -1.99
CA PRO A 119 11.74 -1.72 -1.24
C PRO A 119 12.40 -1.80 0.15
N ASP A 120 13.40 -0.96 0.43
CA ASP A 120 14.05 -0.84 1.74
C ASP A 120 13.49 0.33 2.58
N GLY A 121 12.49 1.05 2.07
CA GLY A 121 11.85 2.13 2.80
C GLY A 121 11.13 1.64 4.06
N PRO A 122 10.90 2.51 5.06
CA PRO A 122 10.14 2.15 6.25
C PRO A 122 8.77 1.59 5.89
N MET A 123 8.40 0.46 6.50
CA MET A 123 7.11 -0.17 6.24
C MET A 123 5.97 0.52 7.01
N ARG A 124 4.80 0.51 6.39
CA ARG A 124 3.50 0.78 7.02
C ARG A 124 2.50 -0.29 6.63
N ALA A 125 1.51 -0.48 7.48
CA ALA A 125 0.39 -1.35 7.18
C ALA A 125 -0.87 -0.87 7.90
N LEU A 126 -2.00 -1.31 7.39
CA LEU A 126 -3.32 -0.88 7.81
C LEU A 126 -4.04 -2.06 8.48
N PRO A 127 -4.00 -2.18 9.82
CA PRO A 127 -4.75 -3.20 10.55
C PRO A 127 -6.27 -3.08 10.36
N GLY A 128 -6.75 -1.95 9.85
CA GLY A 128 -8.16 -1.59 9.80
C GLY A 128 -8.46 -0.50 10.82
N GLY A 129 -9.57 0.20 10.62
CA GLY A 129 -9.91 1.36 11.42
C GLY A 129 -9.43 2.68 10.82
N VAL A 130 -10.21 3.72 11.07
CA VAL A 130 -9.95 5.10 10.68
C VAL A 130 -10.17 5.98 11.89
N ILE A 131 -9.22 6.84 12.17
CA ILE A 131 -9.32 7.88 13.19
C ILE A 131 -9.98 9.09 12.54
N VAL A 132 -11.16 9.48 13.02
CA VAL A 132 -11.95 10.59 12.50
C VAL A 132 -12.04 11.68 13.56
N HIS A 133 -11.52 12.85 13.25
CA HIS A 133 -11.66 14.06 14.06
C HIS A 133 -12.80 14.89 13.49
N LEU A 134 -13.84 15.08 14.30
CA LEU A 134 -14.99 15.91 13.98
C LEU A 134 -14.82 17.32 14.52
N ASP A 135 -15.71 18.23 14.11
CA ASP A 135 -15.71 19.62 14.55
C ASP A 135 -15.66 19.70 16.09
N PRO A 136 -14.62 20.32 16.69
CA PRO A 136 -14.49 20.41 18.14
C PRO A 136 -15.54 21.33 18.78
N ALA A 137 -16.27 22.13 18.00
CA ALA A 137 -17.38 22.94 18.51
C ALA A 137 -18.67 22.12 18.74
N TRP A 138 -18.77 20.92 18.15
CA TRP A 138 -19.91 20.04 18.37
C TRP A 138 -19.90 19.47 19.78
N SER A 139 -21.09 19.31 20.35
CA SER A 139 -21.31 18.46 21.51
C SER A 139 -21.04 16.99 21.16
N SER A 140 -20.77 16.16 22.17
CA SER A 140 -20.56 14.73 21.98
C SER A 140 -21.77 14.05 21.30
N GLU A 141 -22.99 14.49 21.60
CA GLU A 141 -24.23 13.96 21.01
C GLU A 141 -24.34 14.30 19.52
N GLU A 142 -23.96 15.51 19.12
CA GLU A 142 -23.93 15.92 17.70
C GLU A 142 -22.87 15.12 16.93
N ALA A 143 -21.69 14.94 17.51
CA ALA A 143 -20.60 14.18 16.92
C ALA A 143 -20.96 12.69 16.73
N GLU A 144 -21.57 12.07 17.75
CA GLU A 144 -22.05 10.69 17.66
C GLU A 144 -23.20 10.55 16.65
N SER A 145 -24.16 11.48 16.67
CA SER A 145 -25.26 11.51 15.70
C SER A 145 -24.77 11.64 14.26
N TRP A 146 -23.73 12.44 14.03
CA TRP A 146 -23.10 12.59 12.71
C TRP A 146 -22.53 11.26 12.20
N LEU A 147 -21.86 10.49 13.06
CA LEU A 147 -21.31 9.18 12.71
C LEU A 147 -22.42 8.17 12.40
N LEU A 148 -23.41 8.07 13.29
CA LEU A 148 -24.52 7.12 13.15
C LEU A 148 -25.36 7.40 11.90
N SER A 149 -25.58 8.68 11.55
CA SER A 149 -26.30 9.07 10.32
C SER A 149 -25.62 8.59 9.04
N ARG A 150 -24.33 8.25 9.11
CA ARG A 150 -23.51 7.73 8.00
C ARG A 150 -23.29 6.22 8.09
N ASN A 151 -24.00 5.53 8.97
CA ASN A 151 -23.81 4.12 9.30
C ASN A 151 -22.37 3.81 9.79
N LEU A 152 -21.72 4.78 10.44
CA LEU A 152 -20.42 4.60 11.07
C LEU A 152 -20.67 4.36 12.56
N GLN A 153 -20.37 3.15 13.03
CA GLN A 153 -20.42 2.83 14.45
C GLN A 153 -19.00 2.98 15.03
N PRO A 154 -18.72 4.01 15.84
CA PRO A 154 -17.40 4.15 16.43
C PRO A 154 -17.13 3.00 17.41
N ALA A 155 -15.94 2.41 17.34
CA ALA A 155 -15.51 1.40 18.31
C ALA A 155 -15.22 2.02 19.68
N ARG A 156 -14.67 3.24 19.66
CA ARG A 156 -14.42 4.06 20.85
C ARG A 156 -14.13 5.50 20.44
N GLU A 157 -14.39 6.41 21.35
CA GLU A 157 -13.80 7.73 21.34
C GLU A 157 -12.37 7.64 21.91
N ILE A 158 -11.40 8.26 21.22
CA ILE A 158 -9.98 8.26 21.62
C ILE A 158 -9.63 9.59 22.32
N LEU A 159 -10.20 10.70 21.82
CA LEU A 159 -10.12 12.07 22.36
C LEU A 159 -11.47 12.74 22.11
N PRO A 160 -11.80 13.88 22.76
CA PRO A 160 -13.03 14.60 22.50
C PRO A 160 -13.25 14.85 21.00
N ASN A 161 -14.39 14.36 20.48
CA ASN A 161 -14.78 14.41 19.06
C ASN A 161 -13.80 13.71 18.10
N ALA A 162 -12.96 12.80 18.61
CA ALA A 162 -12.06 11.98 17.80
C ALA A 162 -12.33 10.50 18.04
N PHE A 163 -12.79 9.81 17.00
CA PHE A 163 -13.30 8.44 17.10
C PHE A 163 -12.47 7.47 16.29
N LEU A 164 -12.29 6.26 16.81
CA LEU A 164 -11.86 5.12 16.01
C LEU A 164 -13.10 4.49 15.36
N VAL A 165 -13.24 4.66 14.05
CA VAL A 165 -14.29 4.06 13.24
C VAL A 165 -13.73 2.78 12.61
N PRO A 166 -14.30 1.59 12.88
CA PRO A 166 -13.87 0.34 12.28
C PRO A 166 -13.92 0.37 10.75
N SER A 167 -13.00 -0.35 10.13
CA SER A 167 -12.98 -0.60 8.68
C SER A 167 -12.34 -1.93 8.40
N GLU A 168 -12.53 -2.42 7.17
CA GLU A 168 -11.71 -3.50 6.65
C GLU A 168 -10.22 -3.13 6.69
N PRO A 169 -9.33 -4.09 6.98
CA PRO A 169 -7.88 -3.91 6.89
C PRO A 169 -7.41 -3.55 5.46
N GLY A 170 -6.20 -3.00 5.37
CA GLY A 170 -5.59 -2.69 4.07
C GLY A 170 -6.16 -1.46 3.40
N LEU A 171 -6.16 -1.46 2.06
CA LEU A 171 -6.49 -0.29 1.24
C LEU A 171 -7.92 0.25 1.49
N ALA A 172 -8.85 -0.58 1.96
CA ALA A 172 -10.20 -0.13 2.31
C ALA A 172 -10.21 0.88 3.47
N ALA A 173 -9.31 0.75 4.46
CA ALA A 173 -9.14 1.76 5.52
C ALA A 173 -8.64 3.09 4.95
N LEU A 174 -7.69 3.05 4.02
CA LEU A 174 -7.16 4.22 3.32
C LEU A 174 -8.24 4.92 2.48
N GLU A 175 -9.03 4.15 1.74
CA GLU A 175 -10.15 4.66 0.95
C GLU A 175 -11.24 5.28 1.82
N LEU A 176 -11.58 4.65 2.95
CA LEU A 176 -12.55 5.20 3.92
C LEU A 176 -12.04 6.52 4.49
N ALA A 177 -10.79 6.60 4.96
CA ALA A 177 -10.23 7.81 5.53
C ALA A 177 -10.24 8.98 4.52
N ASN A 178 -9.78 8.72 3.29
CA ASN A 178 -9.75 9.73 2.23
C ASN A 178 -11.16 10.21 1.84
N ARG A 179 -12.17 9.33 1.89
CA ARG A 179 -13.57 9.72 1.68
C ARG A 179 -14.09 10.59 2.82
N LEU A 180 -13.89 10.16 4.08
CA LEU A 180 -14.40 10.88 5.25
C LEU A 180 -13.81 12.29 5.37
N ARG A 181 -12.54 12.48 5.03
CA ARG A 181 -11.92 13.82 5.01
C ARG A 181 -12.66 14.83 4.11
N GLN A 182 -13.40 14.37 3.11
CA GLN A 182 -14.14 15.24 2.19
C GLN A 182 -15.52 15.63 2.72
N GLU A 183 -15.96 15.05 3.85
CA GLU A 183 -17.25 15.32 4.44
C GLU A 183 -17.26 16.60 5.28
N GLN A 184 -18.41 17.29 5.29
CA GLN A 184 -18.60 18.46 6.14
C GLN A 184 -18.61 18.06 7.62
N GLY A 185 -17.89 18.83 8.43
CA GLY A 185 -17.74 18.59 9.86
C GLY A 185 -16.64 17.59 10.22
N VAL A 186 -15.92 17.04 9.24
CA VAL A 186 -14.66 16.31 9.47
C VAL A 186 -13.50 17.30 9.37
N VAL A 187 -12.75 17.44 10.46
CA VAL A 187 -11.53 18.25 10.51
C VAL A 187 -10.34 17.47 9.96
N ALA A 188 -10.25 16.20 10.33
CA ALA A 188 -9.23 15.29 9.82
C ALA A 188 -9.75 13.85 9.82
N ALA A 189 -9.33 13.05 8.86
CA ALA A 189 -9.54 11.61 8.87
C ALA A 189 -8.27 10.92 8.37
N MET A 190 -7.78 9.95 9.14
CA MET A 190 -6.57 9.20 8.80
C MET A 190 -6.76 7.73 9.15
N PRO A 191 -6.17 6.79 8.39
CA PRO A 191 -6.17 5.40 8.77
C PRO A 191 -5.40 5.17 10.08
N ASP A 192 -5.78 4.13 10.84
CA ASP A 192 -5.01 3.69 12.00
C ASP A 192 -3.72 2.97 11.54
N TRP A 193 -2.69 3.75 11.22
CA TRP A 193 -1.44 3.23 10.68
C TRP A 193 -0.62 2.48 11.72
N TRP A 194 -0.24 1.24 11.40
CA TRP A 194 1.02 0.72 11.91
C TRP A 194 2.17 1.27 11.07
N GLN A 195 3.25 1.65 11.74
CA GLN A 195 4.50 2.07 11.13
C GLN A 195 5.67 1.32 11.77
N GLU A 196 6.60 0.87 10.94
CA GLU A 196 7.87 0.35 11.40
C GLU A 196 8.67 1.45 12.11
N LEU A 197 8.98 1.23 13.37
CA LEU A 197 9.87 2.10 14.12
C LEU A 197 11.31 1.80 13.69
N ALA A 198 12.06 2.83 13.32
CA ALA A 198 13.49 2.67 13.11
C ALA A 198 14.13 2.11 14.40
N PRO A 199 15.03 1.11 14.30
CA PRO A 199 15.80 0.67 15.45
C PRO A 199 16.54 1.89 16.04
N ARG A 200 16.38 2.11 17.35
CA ARG A 200 17.10 3.16 18.09
C ARG A 200 18.58 2.85 18.20
#